data_AF-A0A257EZC0-F1
#
_entry.id   AF-A0A257EZC0-F1
#
_cell.length_a   1.000
_cell.length_b   1.000
_cell.length_c   1.000
_cell.angle_alpha   90.00
_cell.angle_beta   90.00
_cell.angle_gamma   90.00
#
_symmetry.space_group_name_H-M   'P 1'
#
loop_
_entity.id
_entity.type
_entity.pdbx_description
1 polymer ?
#
loop_
_entity_poly.entity_id
_entity_poly.type
_entity_poly.pdbx_seq_one_letter_code
_entity_poly.pdbx_strand_id
1 'polypeptide(L)' 'MPHDWIFDVLADLKVYAERNGLSDTAAKAAEVLMVARAEIRRADPDAQAPPLPGLRGRRMN' A
#
# COMPACT_ATOMS: atom_id res chain seq x y z
N MET A 1 1.27 12.15 1.17
CA MET A 1 0.80 10.92 0.52
C MET A 1 -0.71 10.84 0.69
N PRO A 2 -1.50 10.94 -0.39
CA PRO A 2 -2.96 11.04 -0.30
C PRO A 2 -3.65 9.78 0.27
N HIS A 3 -2.95 8.63 0.28
CA HIS A 3 -3.54 7.35 0.66
C HIS A 3 -2.97 6.70 1.92
N ASP A 4 -1.83 7.14 2.47
CA ASP A 4 -1.19 6.41 3.59
C ASP A 4 -2.06 6.37 4.86
N TRP A 5 -2.85 7.42 5.11
CA TRP A 5 -3.74 7.52 6.27
C TRP A 5 -4.74 6.36 6.37
N ILE A 6 -5.14 5.75 5.23
CA ILE A 6 -6.09 4.63 5.25
C ILE A 6 -5.46 3.36 5.85
N PHE A 7 -4.16 3.16 5.68
CA PHE A 7 -3.46 2.01 6.23
C PHE A 7 -3.40 2.09 7.74
N ASP A 8 -3.13 3.27 8.28
CA ASP A 8 -3.09 3.52 9.71
C ASP A 8 -4.48 3.30 10.33
N VAL A 9 -5.54 3.87 9.73
CA VAL A 9 -6.92 3.69 10.20
C VAL A 9 -7.35 2.23 10.19
N LEU A 10 -7.05 1.48 9.13
CA LEU A 10 -7.42 0.06 9.02
C LEU A 10 -6.61 -0.80 10.00
N ALA A 11 -5.34 -0.48 10.24
CA ALA A 11 -4.51 -1.16 11.21
C ALA A 11 -5.02 -0.92 12.65
N ASP A 12 -5.35 0.33 12.98
CA ASP A 12 -5.89 0.70 14.28
C ASP A 12 -7.26 0.04 14.53
N LEU A 13 -8.13 0.03 13.51
CA LEU A 13 -9.42 -0.65 13.58
C LEU A 13 -9.27 -2.15 13.84
N LYS A 14 -8.31 -2.82 13.16
CA LYS A 14 -8.01 -4.23 13.40
C LYS A 14 -7.58 -4.46 14.85
N VAL A 15 -6.61 -3.68 15.35
CA VAL A 15 -6.11 -3.81 16.73
C VAL A 15 -7.22 -3.55 17.75
N TYR A 16 -8.04 -2.54 17.52
CA TYR A 16 -9.21 -2.26 18.36
C TYR A 16 -10.18 -3.44 18.37
N ALA A 17 -10.53 -3.98 17.19
CA ALA A 17 -11.44 -5.11 17.08
C ALA A 17 -10.92 -6.36 17.79
N GLU A 18 -9.63 -6.69 17.64
CA GLU A 18 -8.98 -7.81 18.34
C GLU A 18 -9.05 -7.66 19.86
N ARG A 19 -8.77 -6.45 20.38
CA ARG A 19 -8.82 -6.17 21.82
C ARG A 19 -10.22 -6.26 22.43
N ASN A 20 -11.26 -6.10 21.61
CA ASN A 20 -12.66 -6.09 22.06
C ASN A 20 -13.43 -7.36 21.67
N GLY A 21 -12.75 -8.40 21.18
CA GLY A 21 -13.40 -9.67 20.80
C GLY A 21 -14.25 -9.60 19.52
N LEU A 22 -14.12 -8.53 18.73
CA LEU A 22 -14.84 -8.32 17.48
C LEU A 22 -14.13 -9.06 16.33
N SER A 23 -14.09 -10.40 16.42
CA SER A 23 -13.26 -11.24 15.56
C SER A 23 -13.55 -11.07 14.06
N ASP A 24 -14.83 -10.97 13.67
CA ASP A 24 -15.22 -10.77 12.27
C ASP A 24 -14.79 -9.40 11.75
N THR A 25 -14.89 -8.36 12.59
CA THR A 25 -14.43 -7.00 12.25
C THR A 25 -12.93 -6.96 12.05
N ALA A 26 -12.15 -7.63 12.91
CA ALA A 26 -10.70 -7.73 12.78
C ALA A 26 -10.29 -8.43 11.48
N ALA A 27 -10.97 -9.55 11.14
CA ALA A 27 -10.74 -10.28 9.90
C ALA A 27 -11.03 -9.40 8.67
N LYS A 28 -12.17 -8.68 8.67
CA LYS A 28 -12.52 -7.78 7.57
C LYS A 28 -11.58 -6.59 7.45
N ALA A 29 -11.14 -6.00 8.56
CA ALA A 29 -10.14 -4.93 8.53
C ALA A 29 -8.81 -5.40 7.90
N ALA A 30 -8.38 -6.62 8.22
CA ALA A 30 -7.19 -7.24 7.61
C ALA A 30 -7.37 -7.47 6.10
N GLU A 31 -8.51 -7.99 5.66
CA GLU A 31 -8.82 -8.17 4.23
C GLU A 31 -8.80 -6.84 3.47
N VAL A 32 -9.47 -5.81 4.00
CA VAL A 32 -9.53 -4.48 3.38
C VAL A 32 -8.14 -3.85 3.29
N LEU A 33 -7.29 -4.05 4.31
CA LEU A 33 -5.91 -3.56 4.29
C LEU A 33 -5.09 -4.19 3.14
N MET A 34 -5.29 -5.48 2.83
CA MET A 34 -4.66 -6.11 1.67
C MET A 34 -5.19 -5.56 0.34
N VAL A 35 -6.51 -5.37 0.23
CA VAL A 35 -7.16 -4.82 -0.98
C VAL A 35 -6.67 -3.40 -1.24
N ALA A 36 -6.71 -2.52 -0.23
CA ALA A 36 -6.28 -1.12 -0.35
C ALA A 36 -4.82 -1.03 -0.82
N ARG A 37 -3.92 -1.87 -0.29
CA ARG A 37 -2.51 -1.91 -0.74
C ARG A 37 -2.40 -2.27 -2.22
N ALA A 38 -3.18 -3.24 -2.68
CA ALA A 38 -3.17 -3.66 -4.08
C ALA A 38 -3.74 -2.57 -5.01
N GLU A 39 -4.82 -1.91 -4.61
CA GLU A 39 -5.47 -0.84 -5.39
C GLU A 39 -4.57 0.40 -5.50
N ILE A 40 -4.02 0.86 -4.38
CA ILE A 40 -3.14 2.05 -4.36
C ILE A 40 -1.86 1.78 -5.14
N ARG A 41 -1.28 0.59 -5.02
CA ARG A 41 -0.11 0.17 -5.82
C ARG A 41 -0.42 0.11 -7.32
N ARG A 42 -1.63 -0.25 -7.72
CA ARG A 42 -2.06 -0.21 -9.13
C ARG A 42 -2.30 1.22 -9.61
N ALA A 43 -2.76 2.11 -8.74
CA ALA A 43 -2.99 3.51 -9.04
C ALA A 43 -1.70 4.32 -9.19
N ASP A 44 -0.58 3.87 -8.60
CA ASP A 44 0.75 4.48 -8.72
C ASP A 44 1.78 3.51 -9.36
N PRO A 45 1.75 3.35 -10.70
CA PRO A 45 2.69 2.48 -11.40
C PRO A 45 4.12 3.04 -11.47
N ASP A 46 4.33 4.35 -11.28
CA ASP A 46 5.65 4.99 -11.31
C ASP A 46 6.47 4.72 -10.03
N ALA A 47 5.82 4.47 -8.90
CA ALA A 47 6.50 3.99 -7.67
C ALA A 47 7.15 2.60 -7.84
N GLN A 48 6.80 1.87 -8.90
CA GLN A 48 7.29 0.51 -9.15
C GLN A 48 8.46 0.45 -10.14
N ALA A 49 8.72 1.49 -10.92
CA ALA A 49 9.79 1.44 -11.91
C ALA A 49 11.15 1.44 -11.19
N PRO A 50 11.95 0.36 -11.28
CA PRO A 50 13.35 0.47 -10.88
C PRO A 50 13.98 1.59 -11.73
N PRO A 51 14.82 2.46 -11.15
CA PRO A 51 15.45 3.53 -11.91
C PRO A 51 16.19 2.88 -13.09
N LEU A 52 15.74 3.17 -14.30
CA LEU A 52 16.39 2.70 -15.53
C LEU A 52 17.88 3.07 -15.42
N PRO A 53 18.81 2.11 -15.58
CA PRO A 53 20.23 2.44 -15.62
C PRO A 53 20.43 3.43 -16.77
N GLY A 54 20.88 4.63 -16.43
CA GLY A 54 20.90 5.78 -17.32
C GLY A 54 21.61 5.46 -18.63
N LEU A 55 20.92 5.70 -19.74
CA LEU A 55 21.52 5.88 -21.07
C LEU A 55 22.32 7.20 -21.06
N ARG A 56 23.39 7.28 -20.26
CA ARG A 56 24.41 8.31 -20.39
C ARG A 56 25.55 7.74 -21.24
N GLY A 57 25.59 8.20 -22.49
CA GLY A 57 26.84 8.20 -23.26
C GLY A 57 26.88 7.29 -24.47
N ARG A 58 26.14 7.63 -25.53
CA ARG A 58 26.62 7.38 -26.90
C ARG A 58 26.27 8.57 -27.80
N ARG A 59 27.00 9.67 -27.60
CA ARG A 59 27.24 10.66 -28.65
C ARG A 59 28.75 10.76 -28.84
N MET A 60 29.25 10.03 -29.84
CA MET A 60 30.52 10.27 -30.53
C MET A 60 30.49 9.43 -31.80
N ASN A 61 30.16 10.10 -32.90
CA ASN A 61 30.82 10.02 -34.21
C ASN A 61 30.30 11.18 -35.07
#